data_AF-A0A5K0Z2J2-F1
#
_entry.id   AF-A0A5K0Z2J2-F1
#
_cell.length_a   1.000
_cell.length_b   1.000
_cell.length_c   1.000
_cell.angle_alpha   90.00
_cell.angle_beta   90.00
_cell.angle_gamma   90.00
#
_symmetry.space_group_name_H-M   'P 1'
#
loop_
_entity.id
_entity.type
_entity.pdbx_description
1 polymer ?
#
loop_
_entity_poly.entity_id
_entity_poly.type
_entity_poly.pdbx_seq_one_letter_code
_entity_poly.pdbx_strand_id
1 'polypeptide(L)'
;MAVDDGSEMRRVCVVTGGRGFVARHVVSMLLKQQTPEWVVRIADLRPTIVLEPDEESGVLGDALRSGRALYLPIDILDRAQVVR
;
A
#
# COMPACT_ATOMS: atom_id res chain seq x y z
N MET A 1 11.79 -28.13 22.72
CA MET A 1 12.28 -27.08 21.81
C MET A 1 11.06 -26.41 21.21
N ALA A 2 10.67 -25.25 21.75
CA ALA A 2 9.64 -24.43 21.13
C ALA A 2 10.33 -23.69 19.98
N VAL A 3 9.91 -23.97 18.75
CA VAL A 3 10.23 -23.10 17.62
C VAL A 3 9.38 -21.85 17.79
N ASP A 4 10.01 -20.79 18.26
CA ASP A 4 9.48 -19.43 18.18
C ASP A 4 9.48 -19.07 16.69
N ASP A 5 8.33 -19.20 16.03
CA ASP A 5 8.17 -18.73 14.65
C ASP A 5 8.07 -17.21 14.73
N GLY A 6 9.22 -16.55 14.70
CA GLY A 6 9.38 -15.10 14.70
C GLY A 6 8.85 -14.46 13.43
N SER A 7 7.55 -14.60 13.14
CA SER A 7 6.88 -13.81 12.13
C SER A 7 6.87 -12.36 12.63
N GLU A 8 7.85 -11.55 12.21
CA GLU A 8 7.80 -10.11 12.41
C GLU A 8 6.44 -9.62 11.91
N MET A 9 5.59 -9.14 12.82
CA MET A 9 4.26 -8.63 12.46
C MET A 9 4.44 -7.47 11.49
N ARG A 10 4.27 -7.74 10.20
CA ARG A 10 4.31 -6.71 9.17
C ARG A 10 3.26 -5.65 9.51
N ARG A 11 3.71 -4.44 9.78
CA ARG A 11 2.86 -3.28 10.07
C ARG A 11 2.17 -2.86 8.79
N VAL A 12 0.85 -2.90 8.77
CA VAL A 12 0.06 -2.48 7.61
C VAL A 12 -0.33 -1.02 7.76
N CYS A 13 -0.04 -0.21 6.75
CA CYS A 13 -0.56 1.15 6.64
C CYS A 13 -1.55 1.21 5.47
N VAL A 14 -2.80 1.58 5.74
CA VAL A 14 -3.81 1.81 4.69
C VAL A 14 -3.86 3.32 4.42
N VAL A 15 -3.65 3.71 3.16
CA VAL A 15 -3.81 5.09 2.71
C VAL A 15 -5.08 5.18 1.88
N THR A 16 -6.08 5.90 2.38
CA THR A 16 -7.34 6.15 1.70
C THR A 16 -7.24 7.33 0.73
N GLY A 17 -7.95 7.26 -0.40
CA GLY A 17 -7.76 8.20 -1.51
C GLY A 17 -6.33 8.20 -2.02
N GLY A 18 -5.66 7.04 -1.95
CA GLY A 18 -4.20 6.88 -2.03
C GLY A 18 -3.55 7.37 -3.33
N ARG A 19 -4.33 7.68 -4.37
CA ARG A 19 -3.86 8.23 -5.64
C ARG A 19 -4.24 9.70 -5.85
N GLY A 20 -4.86 10.34 -4.86
CA GLY A 20 -5.07 11.79 -4.82
C GLY A 20 -3.75 12.57 -4.68
N PHE A 21 -3.81 13.89 -4.91
CA PHE A 21 -2.63 14.76 -4.97
C PHE A 21 -1.70 14.64 -3.76
N VAL A 22 -2.25 14.67 -2.55
CA VAL A 22 -1.48 14.56 -1.30
C VAL A 22 -1.15 13.10 -0.98
N ALA A 23 -2.14 12.23 -1.08
CA ALA A 23 -2.02 10.84 -0.65
C ALA A 23 -0.95 10.07 -1.43
N ARG A 24 -0.81 10.34 -2.74
CA ARG A 24 0.26 9.73 -3.54
C ARG A 24 1.66 10.07 -3.02
N HIS A 25 1.86 11.28 -2.49
CA HIS A 25 3.12 11.69 -1.89
C HIS A 25 3.35 10.98 -0.55
N VAL A 26 2.31 10.85 0.28
CA VAL A 26 2.37 10.07 1.54
C VAL A 26 2.74 8.61 1.28
N VAL A 27 2.12 7.97 0.28
CA VAL A 27 2.49 6.61 -0.17
C VAL A 27 3.98 6.54 -0.53
N SER A 28 4.47 7.50 -1.34
CA SER A 28 5.88 7.56 -1.72
C SER A 28 6.81 7.68 -0.51
N MET A 29 6.47 8.54 0.46
CA MET A 29 7.26 8.70 1.69
C MET A 29 7.28 7.44 2.54
N LEU A 30 6.12 6.79 2.73
CA LEU A 30 6.02 5.54 3.50
C LEU A 30 6.84 4.41 2.87
N LEU A 31 6.87 4.31 1.54
CA LEU A 31 7.63 3.28 0.83
C LEU A 31 9.15 3.55 0.85
N LYS A 32 9.56 4.82 0.82
CA LYS A 32 10.96 5.23 0.94
C LYS A 32 11.54 5.04 2.33
N GLN A 33 10.70 4.95 3.36
CA GLN A 33 11.16 4.58 4.69
C GLN A 33 11.76 3.17 4.64
N GLN A 34 12.98 3.03 5.16
CA GLN A 34 13.76 1.79 5.09
C GLN A 34 13.36 0.77 6.16
N THR A 35 12.17 0.91 6.72
CA THR A 35 11.65 0.00 7.74
C THR A 35 10.98 -1.19 7.04
N PRO A 36 11.59 -2.39 7.05
CA PRO A 36 11.12 -3.55 6.29
C PRO A 36 9.79 -4.10 6.78
N GLU A 37 9.37 -3.70 7.99
CA GLU A 37 8.11 -4.13 8.59
C GLU A 37 6.86 -3.57 7.88
N TRP A 38 6.96 -2.47 7.12
CA TRP A 38 5.76 -1.79 6.61
C TRP A 38 5.30 -2.28 5.24
N VAL A 39 4.01 -2.61 5.16
CA VAL A 39 3.30 -2.89 3.92
C VAL A 39 2.22 -1.84 3.70
N VAL A 40 2.29 -1.14 2.56
CA VAL A 40 1.36 -0.07 2.22
C VAL A 40 0.18 -0.63 1.42
N ARG A 41 -1.04 -0.36 1.88
CA ARG A 41 -2.28 -0.65 1.16
C ARG A 41 -2.86 0.66 0.64
N ILE A 42 -2.97 0.78 -0.67
CA ILE A 42 -3.45 1.99 -1.33
C ILE A 42 -4.93 1.77 -1.64
N ALA A 43 -5.81 2.30 -0.79
CA ALA A 43 -7.25 2.27 -0.99
C ALA A 43 -7.68 3.49 -1.82
N ASP A 44 -8.28 3.25 -2.98
CA ASP A 44 -8.69 4.30 -3.90
C ASP A 44 -9.93 3.84 -4.69
N LEU A 45 -10.73 4.79 -5.18
CA LEU A 45 -12.01 4.47 -5.83
C LEU A 45 -11.84 3.91 -7.25
N ARG A 46 -10.72 4.20 -7.93
CA ARG A 46 -10.54 3.72 -9.31
C ARG A 46 -10.43 2.19 -9.34
N PRO A 47 -10.92 1.52 -10.39
CA PRO A 47 -10.86 0.06 -10.50
C PRO A 47 -9.43 -0.47 -10.68
N THR A 48 -8.53 0.35 -11.22
CA THR A 48 -7.14 0.01 -11.49
C THR A 48 -6.23 1.17 -11.14
N ILE A 49 -5.06 0.86 -10.60
CA ILE A 49 -4.02 1.86 -10.39
C ILE A 49 -3.47 2.33 -11.73
N VAL A 50 -3.36 3.65 -11.89
CA VAL A 50 -2.64 4.28 -13.00
C VAL A 50 -1.37 4.89 -12.42
N LEU A 51 -0.24 4.48 -12.98
CA LEU A 51 1.09 4.96 -12.61
C LEU A 51 1.57 5.92 -13.70
N GLU A 52 2.23 7.01 -13.28
CA GLU A 52 3.02 7.81 -14.21
C GLU A 52 4.29 7.04 -14.62
N PRO A 53 4.90 7.32 -15.78
CA PRO A 53 6.08 6.60 -16.26
C PRO A 53 7.26 6.55 -15.26
N ASP A 54 7.43 7.61 -14.46
CA ASP A 54 8.42 7.69 -13.40
C ASP A 54 8.05 6.84 -12.16
N GLU A 55 6.76 6.61 -11.92
CA GLU A 55 6.28 5.74 -10.84
C GLU A 55 6.41 4.24 -11.20
N GLU A 56 6.28 3.88 -12.48
CA GLU A 56 6.39 2.48 -12.95
C GLU A 56 7.78 1.87 -12.72
N SER A 57 8.81 2.65 -13.04
CA SER A 57 10.21 2.29 -12.83
C SER A 57 10.75 2.76 -11.47
N GLY A 58 9.95 3.52 -10.71
CA GLY A 58 10.30 4.06 -9.41
C GLY A 58 9.86 3.20 -8.23
N VAL A 59 9.96 3.81 -7.04
CA VAL A 59 9.71 3.16 -5.74
C VAL A 59 8.31 2.52 -5.64
N LEU A 60 7.30 3.16 -6.23
CA LEU A 60 5.93 2.64 -6.19
C LEU A 60 5.78 1.37 -7.04
N GLY A 61 6.28 1.39 -8.29
CA GLY A 61 6.30 0.22 -9.15
C GLY A 61 7.06 -0.95 -8.54
N ASP A 62 8.25 -0.70 -7.96
CA ASP A 62 9.03 -1.72 -7.24
C ASP A 62 8.28 -2.27 -6.03
N ALA A 63 7.61 -1.41 -5.25
CA ALA A 63 6.84 -1.83 -4.10
C ALA A 63 5.63 -2.71 -4.50
N LEU A 64 4.95 -2.40 -5.59
CA LEU A 64 3.85 -3.20 -6.11
C LEU A 64 4.34 -4.59 -6.58
N ARG A 65 5.46 -4.64 -7.31
CA ARG A 65 6.07 -5.90 -7.77
C ARG A 65 6.58 -6.77 -6.62
N SER A 66 7.19 -6.16 -5.61
CA SER A 66 7.73 -6.85 -4.43
C SER A 66 6.67 -7.19 -3.37
N GLY A 67 5.43 -6.72 -3.53
CA GLY A 67 4.35 -6.91 -2.55
C GLY A 67 4.42 -6.02 -1.31
N ARG A 68 5.38 -5.07 -1.27
CA ARG A 68 5.45 -4.00 -0.25
C ARG A 68 4.34 -2.97 -0.39
N ALA A 69 3.73 -2.87 -1.57
CA ALA A 69 2.50 -2.13 -1.83
C ALA A 69 1.43 -3.04 -2.41
N LEU A 70 0.16 -2.76 -2.10
CA LEU A 70 -0.99 -3.38 -2.78
C LEU A 70 -2.05 -2.31 -3.04
N TYR A 71 -2.55 -2.29 -4.27
CA TYR A 71 -3.68 -1.45 -4.64
C TYR A 71 -5.00 -2.15 -4.33
N LEU A 72 -5.92 -1.44 -3.70
CA LEU A 72 -7.24 -1.92 -3.32
C LEU A 72 -8.30 -0.98 -3.93
N PRO A 73 -9.01 -1.39 -4.99
CA PRO A 73 -10.12 -0.63 -5.56
C PRO A 73 -11.32 -0.75 -4.62
N ILE A 74 -11.44 0.19 -3.68
CA ILE A 74 -12.45 0.14 -2.61
C ILE A 74 -13.15 1.48 -2.53
N ASP A 75 -14.49 1.44 -2.53
CA ASP A 75 -15.30 2.56 -2.07
C ASP A 75 -15.41 2.50 -0.53
N ILE A 76 -14.71 3.41 0.14
CA ILE A 76 -14.72 3.48 1.61
C ILE A 76 -16.05 3.94 2.20
N LEU A 77 -16.94 4.50 1.36
CA LEU A 77 -18.29 4.86 1.75
C LEU A 77 -19.23 3.65 1.69
N ASP A 78 -18.88 2.63 0.89
CA ASP A 78 -19.59 1.36 0.86
C ASP A 78 -19.13 0.47 2.03
N ARG A 79 -19.99 0.41 3.04
CA ARG A 79 -19.74 -0.36 4.27
C ARG A 79 -19.50 -1.84 4.01
N ALA A 80 -20.11 -2.42 2.96
CA ALA A 80 -19.93 -3.83 2.61
C ALA A 80 -18.51 -4.14 2.10
N GLN A 81 -17.78 -3.12 1.62
CA GLN A 81 -16.40 -3.26 1.15
C GLN A 81 -15.36 -3.02 2.25
N VAL A 82 -15.76 -2.37 3.36
CA VAL A 82 -14.84 -1.98 4.45
C VAL A 82 -14.99 -2.89 5.67
N VAL A 83 -16.22 -3.26 6.01
CA VAL A 83 -16.53 -4.07 7.19
C VAL A 83 -16.57 -5.54 6.80
N ARG A 84 -15.93 -6.38 7.61
CA ARG A 84 -15.88 -7.83 7.45
C ARG A 84 -16.67 -8.52 8.55
#